data_AF-A0A8S3H091-F1
#
_entry.id   AF-A0A8S3H091-F1
#
_cell.length_a   1.000
_cell.length_b   1.000
_cell.length_c   1.000
_cell.angle_alpha   90.00
_cell.angle_beta   90.00
_cell.angle_gamma   90.00
#
_symmetry.space_group_name_H-M   'P 1'
#
loop_
_entity.id
_entity.type
_entity.pdbx_description
1 polymer ?
#
loop_
_entity_poly.entity_id
_entity_poly.type
_entity_poly.pdbx_seq_one_letter_code
_entity_poly.pdbx_strand_id
1 'polypeptide(L)'
;MKRVNTYESGGDSDDEFIDSSLSPRDYEYDHEHVNSRKKRRGVIEKRRRDRINHCLTELRRLVPQAISKEGSTKLEKAEILQMTVDHLRS
;
A
#
# COMPACT_ATOMS: atom_id res chain seq x y z
N MET A 1 16.78 24.44 -25.40
CA MET A 1 15.68 23.47 -25.18
C MET A 1 15.53 23.24 -23.68
N LYS A 2 14.54 23.85 -23.03
CA LYS A 2 14.22 23.60 -21.62
C LYS A 2 12.88 22.88 -21.59
N ARG A 3 12.83 21.67 -21.02
CA ARG A 3 11.58 20.92 -20.85
C ARG A 3 10.80 21.58 -19.72
N VAL A 4 9.61 22.09 -20.06
CA VAL A 4 8.57 22.42 -19.09
C VAL A 4 7.99 21.09 -18.60
N ASN A 5 8.05 20.84 -17.29
CA ASN A 5 7.23 19.81 -16.65
C ASN A 5 6.11 20.56 -15.91
N THR A 6 4.94 20.66 -16.54
CA THR A 6 3.69 21.02 -15.88
C THR A 6 3.22 19.80 -15.09
N TYR A 7 3.16 19.89 -13.77
CA TYR A 7 2.33 19.02 -12.95
C TYR A 7 0.98 19.72 -12.76
N GLU A 8 0.17 19.69 -13.81
CA GLU A 8 -1.26 19.95 -13.73
C GLU A 8 -1.92 18.65 -14.19
N SER A 9 -2.28 17.78 -13.25
CA SER A 9 -3.23 16.70 -13.51
C SER A 9 -4.26 16.74 -12.40
N GLY A 10 -5.36 17.42 -12.79
CA GLY A 10 -6.71 17.41 -12.27
C GLY A 10 -6.91 16.79 -10.90
N GLY A 11 -7.32 17.63 -9.96
CA GLY A 11 -8.11 17.19 -8.83
C GLY A 11 -9.29 16.37 -9.34
N ASP A 12 -9.44 15.18 -8.78
CA ASP A 12 -10.65 14.36 -8.88
C ASP A 12 -11.76 15.18 -8.21
N SER A 13 -12.52 15.92 -9.02
CA SER A 13 -13.74 16.58 -8.57
C SER A 13 -14.74 15.48 -8.24
N ASP A 14 -14.74 15.05 -6.97
CA ASP A 14 -15.90 14.41 -6.36
C ASP A 14 -17.05 15.42 -6.47
N ASP A 15 -17.80 15.41 -7.58
CA ASP A 15 -19.13 16.02 -7.66
C ASP A 15 -20.02 15.25 -6.68
N GLU A 16 -19.87 15.54 -5.38
CA GLU A 16 -20.74 15.00 -4.34
C GLU A 16 -22.15 15.49 -4.63
N PHE A 17 -23.04 14.56 -4.96
CA PHE A 17 -24.46 14.82 -5.14
C PHE A 17 -25.04 15.37 -3.82
N ILE A 18 -25.11 16.70 -3.71
CA ILE A 18 -25.67 17.40 -2.55
C ILE A 18 -27.20 17.26 -2.57
N ASP A 19 -27.71 16.32 -1.79
CA ASP A 19 -29.15 16.18 -1.53
C ASP A 19 -29.67 17.35 -0.68
N SER A 20 -30.07 18.44 -1.35
CA SER A 20 -30.48 19.70 -0.73
C SER A 20 -31.62 19.58 0.31
N SER A 21 -32.22 18.39 0.50
CA SER A 21 -33.17 18.10 1.57
C SER A 21 -32.54 17.87 2.96
N LEU A 22 -31.24 17.59 3.05
CA LEU A 22 -30.54 17.33 4.32
C LEU A 22 -30.08 18.61 5.04
N SER A 23 -30.07 18.57 6.37
CA SER A 23 -29.56 19.70 7.17
C SER A 23 -28.03 19.71 7.17
N PRO A 24 -27.38 20.89 7.33
CA PRO A 24 -25.91 20.99 7.39
C PRO A 24 -25.24 20.08 8.43
N ARG A 25 -25.93 19.75 9.53
CA ARG A 25 -25.43 18.83 10.55
C ARG A 25 -25.39 17.37 10.11
N ASP A 26 -26.35 16.96 9.28
CA ASP A 26 -26.46 15.58 8.81
C ASP A 26 -25.37 15.26 7.77
N TYR A 27 -25.00 16.26 6.95
CA TYR A 27 -23.85 16.18 6.05
C TYR A 27 -22.52 16.02 6.77
N GLU A 28 -22.29 16.82 7.81
CA GLU A 28 -21.05 16.77 8.59
C GLU A 28 -20.88 15.38 9.23
N TYR A 29 -21.98 14.79 9.71
CA TYR A 29 -21.99 13.45 10.31
C TYR A 29 -21.68 12.33 9.32
N ASP A 30 -22.29 12.33 8.13
CA ASP A 30 -22.03 11.29 7.13
C ASP A 30 -20.61 11.39 6.55
N HIS A 31 -20.13 12.61 6.28
CA HIS A 31 -18.77 12.85 5.81
C HIS A 31 -17.72 12.38 6.85
N GLU A 32 -17.93 12.64 8.14
CA GLU A 32 -17.09 12.10 9.21
C GLU A 32 -17.13 10.56 9.27
N HIS A 33 -18.29 9.95 9.07
CA HIS A 33 -18.44 8.49 9.07
C HIS A 33 -17.71 7.83 7.90
N VAL A 34 -17.88 8.37 6.69
CA VAL A 34 -17.23 7.89 5.48
C VAL A 34 -15.71 8.05 5.60
N ASN A 35 -15.24 9.20 6.08
CA ASN A 35 -13.82 9.44 6.30
C ASN A 35 -13.24 8.52 7.40
N SER A 36 -14.00 8.26 8.47
CA SER A 36 -13.60 7.33 9.53
C SER A 36 -13.50 5.88 9.02
N ARG A 37 -14.44 5.43 8.17
CA ARG A 37 -14.37 4.13 7.50
C ARG A 37 -13.16 4.05 6.57
N LYS A 38 -12.91 5.09 5.76
CA LYS A 38 -11.74 5.21 4.87
C LYS A 38 -10.41 5.15 5.67
N LYS A 39 -10.30 5.92 6.75
CA LYS A 39 -9.15 5.89 7.68
C LYS A 39 -8.93 4.51 8.31
N ARG A 40 -10.00 3.87 8.80
CA ARG A 40 -9.94 2.51 9.37
C ARG A 40 -9.47 1.47 8.34
N ARG A 41 -9.96 1.55 7.10
CA ARG A 41 -9.48 0.70 5.98
C ARG A 41 -7.99 0.91 5.74
N GLY A 42 -7.50 2.16 5.79
CA GLY A 42 -6.07 2.48 5.68
C GLY A 42 -5.21 1.83 6.78
N VAL A 43 -5.67 1.80 8.03
CA VAL A 43 -4.95 1.16 9.16
C VAL A 43 -4.84 -0.36 8.98
N ILE A 44 -5.93 -1.01 8.56
CA ILE A 44 -5.95 -2.47 8.34
C ILE A 44 -4.97 -2.83 7.22
N GLU A 45 -5.02 -2.11 6.10
CA GLU A 45 -4.13 -2.35 4.97
C GLU A 45 -2.66 -2.05 5.30
N LYS A 46 -2.39 -1.00 6.10
CA LYS A 46 -1.04 -0.75 6.62
C LYS A 46 -0.52 -1.95 7.43
N ARG A 47 -1.30 -2.45 8.40
CA ARG A 47 -0.91 -3.64 9.18
C ARG A 47 -0.68 -4.87 8.31
N ARG A 48 -1.51 -5.08 7.27
CA ARG A 48 -1.32 -6.19 6.32
C ARG A 48 0.01 -6.05 5.56
N ARG A 49 0.30 -4.86 5.04
CA ARG A 49 1.57 -4.57 4.33
C ARG A 49 2.78 -4.75 5.25
N ASP A 50 2.69 -4.29 6.50
CA ASP A 50 3.76 -4.44 7.49
C ASP A 50 4.03 -5.92 7.79
N ARG A 51 2.98 -6.73 7.99
CA ARG A 51 3.12 -8.19 8.17
C ARG A 51 3.80 -8.86 6.99
N ILE A 52 3.40 -8.52 5.76
CA ILE A 52 4.01 -9.08 4.54
C ILE A 52 5.49 -8.70 4.45
N ASN A 53 5.83 -7.43 4.70
CA ASN A 53 7.22 -6.97 4.66
C ASN A 53 8.08 -7.62 5.76
N HIS A 54 7.50 -7.84 6.94
CA HIS A 54 8.17 -8.56 8.02
C HIS A 54 8.47 -10.00 7.61
N CYS A 55 7.49 -10.75 7.10
CA CYS A 55 7.71 -12.11 6.61
C CYS A 55 8.77 -12.16 5.50
N LEU A 56 8.76 -11.23 4.54
CA LEU A 56 9.79 -11.16 3.49
C LEU A 56 11.19 -10.92 4.06
N THR A 57 11.30 -10.16 5.15
CA THR A 57 12.58 -9.90 5.83
C THR A 57 13.07 -11.17 6.53
N GLU A 58 12.19 -11.87 7.22
CA GLU A 58 12.52 -13.16 7.86
C GLU A 58 12.94 -14.20 6.83
N LEU A 59 12.23 -14.31 5.70
CA LEU A 59 12.58 -15.24 4.62
C LEU A 59 14.00 -15.01 4.08
N ARG A 60 14.45 -13.76 3.97
CA ARG A 60 15.84 -13.46 3.57
C ARG A 60 16.87 -14.04 4.53
N ARG A 61 16.56 -14.10 5.83
CA ARG A 61 17.46 -14.57 6.88
C ARG A 61 17.37 -16.08 7.12
N LEU A 62 16.27 -16.71 6.69
CA LEU A 62 16.02 -18.14 6.91
C LEU A 62 16.36 -19.01 5.69
N VAL A 63 16.22 -18.47 4.48
CA VAL A 63 16.44 -19.24 3.24
C VAL A 63 17.92 -19.17 2.84
N PRO A 64 18.67 -20.30 2.82
CA PRO A 64 20.12 -20.28 2.59
C PRO A 64 20.52 -19.59 1.29
N GLN A 65 19.78 -19.84 0.21
CA GLN A 65 20.03 -19.20 -1.07
C GLN A 65 19.88 -17.66 -0.97
N ALA A 66 18.87 -17.18 -0.22
CA ALA A 66 18.58 -15.76 -0.08
C ALA A 66 19.66 -15.05 0.75
N ILE A 67 20.16 -15.69 1.81
CA ILE A 67 21.28 -15.20 2.62
C ILE A 67 22.53 -15.03 1.74
N SER A 68 22.85 -16.03 0.90
CA SER A 68 24.03 -15.96 0.03
C SER A 68 24.02 -14.78 -0.94
N LYS A 69 22.83 -14.31 -1.35
CA LYS A 69 22.68 -13.17 -2.27
C LYS A 69 22.49 -11.82 -1.58
N GLU A 70 22.29 -11.77 -0.26
CA GLU A 70 22.02 -10.53 0.48
C GLU A 70 23.12 -9.46 0.30
N GLY A 71 24.37 -9.88 0.07
CA GLY A 71 25.51 -8.98 -0.15
C GLY A 71 25.64 -8.40 -1.56
N SER A 72 24.86 -8.87 -2.55
CA SER A 72 25.16 -8.58 -3.97
C SER A 72 24.25 -7.53 -4.62
N THR A 73 23.07 -7.22 -4.06
CA THR A 73 22.16 -6.11 -4.43
C THR A 73 20.85 -6.31 -3.67
N LYS A 74 20.02 -5.27 -3.57
CA LYS A 74 18.70 -5.38 -2.93
C LYS A 74 17.82 -6.40 -3.66
N LEU A 75 17.66 -7.59 -3.08
CA LEU A 75 16.82 -8.66 -3.63
C LEU A 75 15.39 -8.17 -3.91
N GLU A 76 14.86 -8.50 -5.08
CA GLU A 76 13.47 -8.21 -5.43
C GLU A 76 12.50 -9.08 -4.62
N LYS A 77 11.26 -8.60 -4.40
CA LYS A 77 10.27 -9.37 -3.64
C LYS A 77 9.93 -10.70 -4.30
N ALA A 78 9.83 -10.72 -5.62
CA ALA A 78 9.55 -11.94 -6.39
C ALA A 78 10.69 -12.96 -6.24
N GLU A 79 11.93 -12.49 -6.27
CA GLU A 79 13.12 -13.34 -6.12
C GLU A 79 13.16 -14.01 -4.73
N ILE A 80 12.91 -13.26 -3.65
CA ILE A 80 12.83 -13.83 -2.29
C ILE A 80 11.77 -14.95 -2.22
N LEU A 81 10.60 -14.72 -2.80
CA LEU A 81 9.52 -15.71 -2.81
C LEU A 81 9.90 -16.95 -3.61
N GLN A 82 10.51 -16.78 -4.79
CA GLN A 82 10.94 -17.89 -5.64
C GLN A 82 11.99 -18.76 -4.94
N MET A 83 13.04 -18.14 -4.39
CA MET A 83 14.10 -18.84 -3.67
C MET A 83 13.57 -19.59 -2.45
N THR A 84 12.55 -19.03 -1.79
CA THR A 84 11.85 -19.71 -0.69
C THR A 84 11.11 -20.96 -1.17
N VAL A 85 10.37 -20.86 -2.29
CA VAL A 85 9.66 -22.01 -2.87
C VAL A 85 10.62 -23.10 -3.31
N ASP A 86 11.72 -22.73 -3.96
CA ASP A 86 12.74 -23.68 -4.41
C ASP A 86 13.40 -24.39 -3.22
N HIS A 87 13.65 -23.68 -2.12
CA HIS A 87 14.16 -24.27 -0.88
C HIS A 87 13.20 -25.28 -0.26
N LEU A 88 11.88 -25.05 -0.33
CA LEU A 88 10.86 -25.96 0.22
C LEU A 88 10.57 -27.17 -0.66
N ARG A 89 10.87 -27.10 -1.96
CA ARG A 89 10.68 -28.21 -2.91
C ARG A 89 11.89 -29.15 -3.01
N SER A 90 13.03 -28.69 -2.52
CA SER A 90 14.31 -29.42 -2.55
C SER A 90 14.42 -30.42 -1.41
#